data_AF-A0A948DKM2-F1
#
_entry.id   AF-A0A948DKM2-F1
#
_cell.length_a   1.000
_cell.length_b   1.000
_cell.length_c   1.000
_cell.angle_alpha   90.00
_cell.angle_beta   90.00
_cell.angle_gamma   90.00
#
_symmetry.space_group_name_H-M   'P 1'
#
loop_
_entity.id
_entity.type
_entity.pdbx_description
1 polymer ?
#
loop_
_entity_poly.entity_id
_entity_poly.type
_entity_poly.pdbx_seq_one_letter_code
_entity_poly.pdbx_strand_id
1 'polypeptide(L)'
;MNADNQQERLTIGFYIAGFTDGEGSFHVAFEKRPSVTLGWQIIPEFHISQHKNDLKLLHFIQKYLGCGTIRPNHRGNQGDENQVLVVRNRKDLTNLIIPFFMKFKLRSSKAKDFEKFKTILALLNKDCHKTKTGFNKIVELAYAMNKNGKYRKRNKHILLESSETIRQTTKTK
;
A
#
# COMPACT_ATOMS: atom_id res chain seq x y z
N MET A 1 -17.02 -29.96 -5.74
CA MET A 1 -16.91 -28.48 -5.67
C MET A 1 -17.71 -27.92 -6.84
N ASN A 2 -18.93 -27.41 -6.60
CA ASN A 2 -19.88 -27.02 -7.66
C ASN A 2 -19.42 -25.76 -8.41
N ALA A 3 -19.65 -25.74 -9.73
CA ALA A 3 -19.36 -24.64 -10.64
C ALA A 3 -20.02 -23.30 -10.20
N ASP A 4 -21.18 -23.35 -9.55
CA ASP A 4 -21.89 -22.17 -9.03
C ASP A 4 -21.06 -21.37 -8.01
N ASN A 5 -20.30 -22.06 -7.14
CA ASN A 5 -19.40 -21.41 -6.17
C ASN A 5 -18.17 -20.78 -6.87
N GLN A 6 -17.79 -21.27 -8.06
CA GLN A 6 -16.69 -20.65 -8.82
C GLN A 6 -17.16 -19.37 -9.53
N GLN A 7 -18.35 -19.38 -10.13
CA GLN A 7 -18.91 -18.21 -10.81
C GLN A 7 -19.20 -17.07 -9.83
N GLU A 8 -19.78 -17.37 -8.67
CA GLU A 8 -20.04 -16.38 -7.61
C GLU A 8 -18.74 -15.73 -7.11
N ARG A 9 -17.68 -16.53 -6.89
CA ARG A 9 -16.35 -16.03 -6.51
C ARG A 9 -15.75 -15.11 -7.57
N LEU A 10 -15.93 -15.41 -8.86
CA LEU A 10 -15.46 -14.53 -9.93
C LEU A 10 -16.19 -13.18 -9.91
N THR A 11 -17.51 -13.20 -9.74
CA THR A 11 -18.32 -11.98 -9.64
C THR A 11 -17.93 -11.13 -8.44
N ILE A 12 -17.76 -11.74 -7.25
CA ILE A 12 -17.32 -11.03 -6.05
C ILE A 12 -15.93 -10.42 -6.23
N GLY A 13 -14.99 -11.14 -6.87
CA GLY A 13 -13.67 -10.61 -7.15
C GLY A 13 -13.68 -9.35 -8.01
N PHE A 14 -14.47 -9.35 -9.10
CA PHE A 14 -14.63 -8.15 -9.92
C PHE A 14 -15.37 -7.01 -9.19
N TYR A 15 -16.36 -7.34 -8.35
CA TYR A 15 -17.02 -6.35 -7.50
C TYR A 15 -16.03 -5.65 -6.57
N ILE A 16 -15.18 -6.40 -5.86
CA ILE A 16 -14.16 -5.84 -4.96
C ILE A 16 -13.13 -5.01 -5.73
N ALA A 17 -12.73 -5.44 -6.92
CA ALA A 17 -11.84 -4.66 -7.78
C ALA A 17 -12.48 -3.33 -8.21
N GLY A 18 -13.74 -3.35 -8.65
CA GLY A 18 -14.50 -2.15 -9.00
C GLY A 18 -14.73 -1.23 -7.80
N PHE A 19 -15.02 -1.79 -6.63
CA PHE A 19 -15.15 -1.02 -5.39
C PHE A 19 -13.82 -0.36 -5.00
N THR A 20 -12.71 -1.08 -5.16
CA THR A 20 -11.35 -0.56 -4.96
C THR A 20 -11.02 0.57 -5.95
N ASP A 21 -11.53 0.50 -7.18
CA ASP A 21 -11.38 1.59 -8.15
C ASP A 21 -12.01 2.91 -7.67
N GLY A 22 -13.08 2.85 -6.87
CA GLY A 22 -13.67 4.00 -6.19
C GLY A 22 -12.94 4.35 -4.89
N GLU A 23 -13.08 3.48 -3.89
CA GLU A 23 -12.80 3.73 -2.46
C GLU A 23 -11.43 3.23 -1.98
N GLY A 24 -10.70 2.51 -2.83
CA GLY A 24 -9.44 1.90 -2.49
C GLY A 24 -8.23 2.82 -2.65
N SER A 25 -7.09 2.44 -2.06
CA SER A 25 -5.81 3.13 -2.29
C SER A 25 -4.61 2.22 -2.06
N PHE A 26 -3.62 2.33 -2.96
CA PHE A 26 -2.28 1.77 -2.77
C PHE A 26 -1.34 2.88 -2.33
N HIS A 27 -0.73 2.72 -1.17
CA HIS A 27 0.07 3.76 -0.54
C HIS A 27 1.44 3.24 -0.11
N VAL A 28 2.43 4.13 -0.10
CA VAL A 28 3.77 3.85 0.45
C VAL A 28 4.17 5.01 1.33
N ALA A 29 4.17 4.79 2.63
CA ALA A 29 4.57 5.76 3.63
C ALA A 29 6.07 5.66 3.93
N PHE A 30 6.64 6.78 4.39
CA PHE A 30 8.03 6.88 4.84
C PHE A 30 8.05 7.46 6.25
N GLU A 31 8.57 6.67 7.19
CA GLU A 31 8.65 7.05 8.61
C GLU A 31 10.11 7.09 9.06
N LYS A 32 10.49 8.09 9.84
CA LYS A 32 11.83 8.15 10.43
C LYS A 32 11.97 6.98 11.39
N ARG A 33 13.01 6.19 11.20
CA ARG A 33 13.37 5.08 12.08
C ARG A 33 14.90 5.03 12.19
N PRO A 34 15.50 5.59 13.25
CA PRO A 34 16.95 5.64 13.39
C PRO A 34 17.63 4.26 13.37
N SER A 35 16.89 3.20 13.74
CA SER A 35 17.40 1.83 13.75
C SER A 35 17.50 1.15 12.37
N VAL A 36 17.01 1.76 11.28
CA VAL A 36 17.20 1.21 9.92
C VAL A 36 18.36 1.90 9.22
N THR A 37 19.02 1.16 8.32
CA THR A 37 20.28 1.55 7.66
C THR A 37 20.26 2.95 7.05
N LEU A 38 19.13 3.40 6.50
CA LEU A 38 19.01 4.71 5.85
C LEU A 38 18.11 5.68 6.65
N GLY A 39 17.84 5.40 7.91
CA GLY A 39 17.05 6.25 8.81
C GLY A 39 15.56 6.35 8.46
N TRP A 40 15.11 5.69 7.38
CA TRP A 40 13.74 5.76 6.87
C TRP A 40 13.17 4.36 6.65
N GLN A 41 12.11 4.05 7.39
CA GLN A 41 11.31 2.84 7.16
C GLN A 41 10.31 3.10 6.02
N ILE A 42 10.26 2.17 5.07
CA ILE A 42 9.30 2.16 3.97
C ILE A 42 8.13 1.26 4.38
N ILE A 43 6.92 1.80 4.36
CA ILE A 43 5.70 1.12 4.82
C ILE A 43 4.69 1.08 3.66
N PRO A 44 4.63 -0.02 2.89
CA PRO A 44 3.61 -0.22 1.89
C PRO A 44 2.26 -0.58 2.54
N GLU A 45 1.17 -0.03 2.02
CA GLU A 45 -0.18 -0.20 2.56
C GLU A 45 -1.22 -0.30 1.44
N PHE A 46 -2.22 -1.14 1.66
CA PHE A 46 -3.44 -1.17 0.86
C PHE A 46 -4.63 -0.82 1.76
N HIS A 47 -5.44 0.16 1.34
CA HIS A 47 -6.59 0.65 2.09
C HIS A 47 -7.88 0.54 1.28
N ILE A 48 -8.99 0.31 1.98
CA ILE A 48 -10.34 0.60 1.50
C ILE A 48 -11.06 1.34 2.62
N SER A 49 -11.50 2.57 2.34
CA SER A 49 -12.25 3.38 3.31
C SER A 49 -13.74 3.30 3.04
N GLN A 50 -14.55 3.40 4.08
CA GLN A 50 -16.01 3.48 3.95
C GLN A 50 -16.63 4.10 5.19
N HIS A 51 -17.78 4.75 5.05
CA HIS A 51 -18.56 5.25 6.18
C HIS A 51 -18.92 4.14 7.18
N LYS A 52 -18.95 4.44 8.49
CA LYS A 52 -19.25 3.46 9.55
C LYS A 52 -20.57 2.71 9.37
N ASN A 53 -21.55 3.30 8.67
CA ASN A 53 -22.84 2.67 8.42
C ASN A 53 -22.71 1.40 7.56
N ASP A 54 -21.70 1.34 6.69
CA ASP A 54 -21.44 0.21 5.81
C ASP A 54 -20.27 -0.65 6.29
N LEU A 55 -20.02 -0.68 7.60
CA LEU A 55 -18.94 -1.47 8.21
C LEU A 55 -19.02 -2.96 7.88
N LYS A 56 -20.23 -3.49 7.65
CA LYS A 56 -20.44 -4.88 7.20
C LYS A 56 -19.75 -5.17 5.86
N LEU A 57 -19.71 -4.19 4.95
CA LEU A 57 -19.03 -4.32 3.66
C LEU A 57 -17.52 -4.47 3.86
N LEU A 58 -16.90 -3.67 4.74
CA LEU A 58 -15.48 -3.80 5.04
C LEU A 58 -15.13 -5.18 5.63
N HIS A 59 -15.97 -5.71 6.54
CA HIS A 59 -15.79 -7.05 7.08
C HIS A 59 -15.96 -8.15 6.02
N PHE A 60 -16.92 -7.99 5.10
CA PHE A 60 -17.08 -8.89 3.97
C PHE A 60 -15.82 -8.92 3.10
N ILE A 61 -15.28 -7.76 2.71
CA ILE A 61 -14.07 -7.66 1.90
C ILE A 61 -12.86 -8.22 2.66
N GLN A 62 -12.71 -7.90 3.94
CA GLN A 62 -11.64 -8.44 4.80
C GLN A 62 -11.66 -9.97 4.82
N LYS A 63 -12.85 -10.57 5.05
CA LYS A 63 -13.02 -12.02 5.06
C LYS A 63 -12.72 -12.64 3.70
N TYR A 64 -13.16 -11.99 2.61
CA TYR A 64 -12.91 -12.47 1.25
C TYR A 64 -11.42 -12.45 0.88
N LEU A 65 -10.71 -11.36 1.21
CA LEU A 65 -9.28 -11.22 0.97
C LEU A 65 -8.43 -12.07 1.93
N GLY A 66 -8.98 -12.43 3.10
CA GLY A 66 -8.32 -13.24 4.12
C GLY A 66 -7.23 -12.50 4.90
N CYS A 67 -7.21 -11.17 4.86
CA CYS A 67 -6.19 -10.37 5.54
C CYS A 67 -6.66 -8.95 5.87
N GLY A 68 -5.84 -8.25 6.66
CA GLY A 68 -6.03 -6.85 7.03
C GLY A 68 -6.75 -6.65 8.35
N THR A 69 -6.82 -5.39 8.77
CA THR A 69 -7.46 -4.97 10.01
C THR A 69 -8.36 -3.77 9.74
N ILE A 70 -9.54 -3.74 10.35
CA ILE A 70 -10.46 -2.62 10.26
C ILE A 70 -10.27 -1.70 11.47
N ARG A 71 -10.19 -0.40 11.24
CA ARG A 71 -10.00 0.62 12.28
C ARG A 71 -10.64 1.95 11.84
N PRO A 72 -10.84 2.91 12.78
CA PRO A 72 -11.21 4.27 12.40
C PRO A 72 -10.15 4.90 11.50
N ASN A 73 -10.59 5.62 10.47
CA ASN A 73 -9.71 6.21 9.44
C ASN A 73 -8.80 7.31 10.02
N HIS A 74 -9.38 8.30 10.71
CA HIS A 74 -8.64 9.29 11.49
C HIS A 74 -8.97 9.19 12.98
N ARG A 75 -8.15 8.45 13.73
CA ARG A 75 -8.32 8.28 15.19
C ARG A 75 -8.37 9.59 16.00
N GLY A 76 -7.87 10.69 15.46
CA GLY A 76 -7.84 12.00 16.13
C GLY A 76 -8.92 12.99 15.69
N ASN A 77 -9.76 12.64 14.71
CA ASN A 77 -10.83 13.51 14.22
C ASN A 77 -12.18 12.89 14.60
N GLN A 78 -12.81 13.42 15.65
CA GLN A 78 -14.10 12.90 16.15
C GLN A 78 -15.25 13.06 15.15
N GLY A 79 -15.11 13.95 14.14
CA GLY A 79 -16.08 14.11 13.06
C GLY A 79 -15.85 13.19 11.85
N ASP A 80 -14.75 12.42 11.80
CA ASP A 80 -14.54 11.43 10.73
C ASP A 80 -15.26 10.12 11.09
N GLU A 81 -16.43 9.93 10.49
CA GLU A 81 -17.24 8.73 10.68
C GLU A 81 -16.77 7.55 9.81
N ASN A 82 -15.66 7.68 9.07
CA ASN A 82 -15.17 6.61 8.21
C ASN A 82 -14.34 5.57 8.96
N GLN A 83 -14.54 4.32 8.56
CA GLN A 83 -13.71 3.17 8.90
C GLN A 83 -12.83 2.82 7.70
N VAL A 84 -11.72 2.14 7.97
CA VAL A 84 -10.77 1.73 6.93
C VAL A 84 -10.32 0.29 7.15
N LEU A 85 -10.44 -0.54 6.13
CA LEU A 85 -9.72 -1.81 6.03
C LEU A 85 -8.28 -1.51 5.59
N VAL A 86 -7.31 -1.91 6.40
CA VAL A 86 -5.88 -1.66 6.15
C VAL A 86 -5.11 -2.97 6.13
N VAL A 87 -4.34 -3.19 5.06
CA VAL A 87 -3.36 -4.27 4.94
C VAL A 87 -1.96 -3.65 4.92
N ARG A 88 -1.19 -3.87 5.99
CA ARG A 88 0.20 -3.40 6.16
C ARG A 88 1.22 -4.54 6.16
N ASN A 89 0.79 -5.76 6.47
CA ASN A 89 1.70 -6.89 6.55
C ASN A 89 2.27 -7.18 5.15
N ARG A 90 3.61 -7.12 5.03
CA ARG A 90 4.30 -7.31 3.75
C ARG A 90 4.04 -8.69 3.13
N LYS A 91 3.87 -9.74 3.95
CA LYS A 91 3.55 -11.09 3.46
C LYS A 91 2.13 -11.12 2.89
N ASP A 92 1.15 -10.56 3.59
CA ASP A 92 -0.25 -10.50 3.10
C ASP A 92 -0.35 -9.67 1.82
N LEU A 93 0.34 -8.53 1.78
CA LEU A 93 0.41 -7.71 0.57
C LEU A 93 0.97 -8.51 -0.61
N THR A 94 2.06 -9.25 -0.40
CA THR A 94 2.74 -10.01 -1.45
C THR A 94 1.95 -11.24 -1.89
N ASN A 95 1.36 -11.96 -0.95
CA ASN A 95 0.81 -13.30 -1.18
C ASN A 95 -0.71 -13.30 -1.40
N LEU A 96 -1.42 -12.25 -0.97
CA LEU A 96 -2.87 -12.16 -1.07
C LEU A 96 -3.31 -10.98 -1.94
N ILE A 97 -2.84 -9.77 -1.63
CA ILE A 97 -3.29 -8.55 -2.32
C ILE A 97 -2.76 -8.47 -3.75
N ILE A 98 -1.46 -8.68 -3.97
CA ILE A 98 -0.90 -8.66 -5.34
C ILE A 98 -1.56 -9.72 -6.23
N PRO A 99 -1.65 -11.01 -5.85
CA PRO A 99 -2.31 -12.02 -6.68
C PRO A 99 -3.79 -11.71 -6.94
N PHE A 100 -4.50 -11.17 -5.95
CA PHE A 100 -5.90 -10.78 -6.11
C PHE A 100 -6.08 -9.75 -7.23
N PHE A 101 -5.34 -8.64 -7.20
CA PHE A 101 -5.47 -7.57 -8.22
C PHE A 101 -4.77 -7.89 -9.55
N MET A 102 -3.88 -8.90 -9.59
CA MET A 102 -3.42 -9.48 -10.85
C MET A 102 -4.52 -10.29 -11.54
N LYS A 103 -5.33 -11.03 -10.77
CA LYS A 103 -6.47 -11.80 -11.27
C LYS A 103 -7.66 -10.90 -11.61
N PHE A 104 -8.03 -9.98 -10.71
CA PHE A 104 -9.16 -9.06 -10.86
C PHE A 104 -8.64 -7.65 -11.09
N LYS A 105 -8.48 -7.30 -12.37
CA LYS A 105 -7.80 -6.07 -12.79
C LYS A 105 -8.63 -4.83 -12.48
N LEU A 106 -7.95 -3.82 -11.92
CA LEU A 106 -8.44 -2.45 -11.81
C LEU A 106 -8.56 -1.82 -13.20
N ARG A 107 -9.52 -0.91 -13.35
CA ARG A 107 -9.84 -0.22 -14.61
C ARG A 107 -9.50 1.27 -14.57
N SER A 108 -9.40 1.88 -13.39
CA SER A 108 -9.07 3.30 -13.25
C SER A 108 -7.56 3.58 -13.34
N SER A 109 -7.18 4.85 -13.17
CA SER A 109 -5.78 5.26 -13.03
C SER A 109 -5.05 4.55 -11.88
N LYS A 110 -5.77 4.01 -10.89
CA LYS A 110 -5.22 3.19 -9.80
C LYS A 110 -4.54 1.92 -10.30
N ALA A 111 -4.86 1.41 -11.50
CA ALA A 111 -4.12 0.29 -12.10
C ALA A 111 -2.62 0.64 -12.29
N LYS A 112 -2.32 1.89 -12.68
CA LYS A 112 -0.92 2.36 -12.81
C LYS A 112 -0.24 2.55 -11.47
N ASP A 113 -1.00 2.83 -10.41
CA ASP A 113 -0.47 2.92 -9.05
C ASP A 113 -0.21 1.53 -8.47
N PHE A 114 -1.11 0.57 -8.71
CA PHE A 114 -0.94 -0.83 -8.37
C PHE A 114 0.31 -1.44 -9.00
N GLU A 115 0.59 -1.19 -10.28
CA GLU A 115 1.80 -1.72 -10.93
C GLU A 115 3.10 -1.18 -10.30
N LYS A 116 3.13 0.10 -9.95
CA LYS A 116 4.26 0.68 -9.19
C LYS A 116 4.35 0.08 -7.80
N PHE A 117 3.23 -0.06 -7.11
CA PHE A 117 3.14 -0.66 -5.77
C PHE A 117 3.65 -2.11 -5.75
N LYS A 118 3.25 -2.93 -6.72
CA LYS A 118 3.75 -4.29 -6.94
C LYS A 118 5.26 -4.31 -7.14
N THR A 119 5.79 -3.39 -7.96
CA THR A 119 7.23 -3.25 -8.20
C THR A 119 7.97 -2.87 -6.91
N ILE A 120 7.44 -1.94 -6.13
CA ILE A 120 8.01 -1.54 -4.84
C ILE A 120 8.04 -2.74 -3.88
N LEU A 121 6.96 -3.51 -3.76
CA LEU A 121 6.92 -4.71 -2.92
C LEU A 121 7.98 -5.74 -3.35
N ALA A 122 8.16 -5.96 -4.66
CA ALA A 122 9.20 -6.85 -5.16
C ALA A 122 10.62 -6.37 -4.77
N LEU A 123 10.89 -5.06 -4.83
CA LEU A 123 12.16 -4.48 -4.38
C LEU A 123 12.34 -4.61 -2.86
N LEU A 124 11.27 -4.45 -2.09
CA LEU A 124 11.30 -4.61 -0.63
C LEU A 124 11.57 -6.07 -0.23
N ASN A 125 10.98 -7.03 -0.93
CA ASN A 125 11.16 -8.46 -0.67
C ASN A 125 12.57 -8.96 -1.04
N LYS A 126 13.23 -8.28 -1.99
CA LYS A 126 14.64 -8.49 -2.34
C LYS A 126 15.61 -7.66 -1.50
N ASP A 127 15.12 -7.00 -0.45
CA ASP A 127 15.90 -6.14 0.44
C ASP A 127 16.65 -4.98 -0.27
N CYS A 128 16.25 -4.60 -1.48
CA CYS A 128 16.95 -3.56 -2.26
C CYS A 128 16.93 -2.20 -1.54
N HIS A 129 15.93 -1.95 -0.70
CA HIS A 129 15.81 -0.75 0.13
C HIS A 129 16.93 -0.55 1.16
N LYS A 130 17.74 -1.59 1.43
CA LYS A 130 18.93 -1.48 2.29
C LYS A 130 20.09 -0.75 1.59
N THR A 131 20.03 -0.64 0.26
CA THR A 131 21.01 0.10 -0.56
C THR A 131 20.47 1.47 -0.95
N LYS A 132 21.36 2.47 -1.08
CA LYS A 132 20.97 3.82 -1.54
C LYS A 132 20.26 3.79 -2.89
N THR A 133 20.82 3.06 -3.87
CA THR A 133 20.24 2.98 -5.22
C THR A 133 18.84 2.37 -5.20
N GLY A 134 18.65 1.27 -4.45
CA GLY A 134 17.34 0.64 -4.32
C GLY A 134 16.35 1.49 -3.54
N PHE A 135 16.78 2.14 -2.46
CA PHE A 135 15.96 3.09 -1.70
C PHE A 135 15.49 4.26 -2.56
N ASN A 136 16.42 4.93 -3.27
CA ASN A 136 16.10 6.05 -4.16
C ASN A 136 15.11 5.62 -5.25
N LYS A 137 15.31 4.44 -5.86
CA LYS A 137 14.37 3.88 -6.84
C LYS A 137 12.97 3.69 -6.25
N ILE A 138 12.86 3.21 -5.01
CA ILE A 138 11.56 3.07 -4.33
C ILE A 138 10.93 4.44 -4.06
N VAL A 139 11.71 5.43 -3.63
CA VAL A 139 11.24 6.81 -3.44
C VAL A 139 10.69 7.38 -4.75
N GLU A 140 11.43 7.26 -5.86
CA GLU A 140 10.97 7.70 -7.18
C GLU A 140 9.64 7.06 -7.58
N LEU A 141 9.53 5.73 -7.48
CA LEU A 141 8.30 5.01 -7.81
C LEU A 141 7.15 5.46 -6.92
N ALA A 142 7.38 5.60 -5.61
CA ALA A 142 6.37 6.01 -4.65
C ALA A 142 5.85 7.42 -4.94
N TYR A 143 6.73 8.38 -5.27
CA TYR A 143 6.34 9.74 -5.59
C TYR A 143 5.70 9.88 -6.98
N ALA A 144 5.87 8.90 -7.88
CA ALA A 144 5.13 8.81 -9.14
C ALA A 144 3.75 8.13 -9.00
N MET A 145 3.33 7.74 -7.79
CA MET A 145 1.99 7.20 -7.51
C MET A 145 0.99 8.29 -7.10
N ASN A 146 -0.31 8.02 -7.25
CA ASN A 146 -1.40 8.81 -6.67
C ASN A 146 -1.32 10.31 -7.01
N LYS A 147 -1.43 10.63 -8.31
CA LYS A 147 -1.30 12.00 -8.86
C LYS A 147 0.08 12.62 -8.54
N ASN A 148 1.16 11.90 -8.88
CA ASN A 148 2.55 12.34 -8.66
C ASN A 148 2.83 12.78 -7.21
N GLY A 149 2.26 12.05 -6.26
CA GLY A 149 2.49 12.31 -4.84
C GLY A 149 1.88 13.62 -4.32
N LYS A 150 0.88 14.19 -5.00
CA LYS A 150 0.23 15.47 -4.64
C LYS A 150 -0.12 15.61 -3.14
N TYR A 151 -0.49 14.50 -2.50
CA TYR A 151 -0.93 14.48 -1.09
C TYR A 151 0.13 13.91 -0.13
N ARG A 152 1.38 13.74 -0.57
CA ARG A 152 2.46 13.20 0.28
C ARG A 152 2.91 14.26 1.29
N LYS A 153 2.84 13.91 2.58
CA LYS A 153 3.25 14.78 3.69
C LYS A 153 4.75 15.07 3.72
N ARG A 154 5.59 14.15 3.23
CA ARG A 154 7.05 14.29 3.24
C ARG A 154 7.52 14.87 1.92
N ASN A 155 8.47 15.80 1.97
CA ASN A 155 9.16 16.25 0.77
C ASN A 155 10.12 15.15 0.28
N LYS A 156 10.09 14.86 -1.02
CA LYS A 156 10.95 13.89 -1.68
C LYS A 156 12.43 14.16 -1.44
N HIS A 157 12.84 15.43 -1.48
CA HIS A 157 14.22 15.87 -1.32
C HIS A 157 14.80 15.42 0.02
N ILE A 158 14.05 15.59 1.11
CA ILE A 158 14.47 15.20 2.47
C ILE A 158 14.79 13.70 2.54
N LEU A 159 14.01 12.85 1.86
CA LEU A 159 14.23 11.41 1.84
C LEU A 159 15.52 11.07 1.09
N LEU A 160 15.75 11.71 -0.05
CA LEU A 160 16.94 11.48 -0.88
C LEU A 160 18.20 12.00 -0.20
N GLU A 161 18.21 13.22 0.35
CA GLU A 161 19.34 13.81 1.08
C GLU A 161 19.75 12.98 2.29
N SER A 162 18.78 12.56 3.11
CA SER A 162 19.05 11.74 4.30
C SER A 162 19.80 10.45 3.93
N SER A 163 19.47 9.86 2.78
CA SER A 163 20.16 8.67 2.28
C SER A 163 21.62 8.96 1.88
N GLU A 164 21.95 10.20 1.52
CA GLU A 164 23.30 10.62 1.14
C GLU A 164 24.17 10.89 2.36
N THR A 165 23.64 11.64 3.34
CA THR A 165 24.36 11.99 4.57
C THR A 165 24.78 10.74 5.35
N ILE A 166 23.87 9.78 5.53
CA ILE A 166 24.16 8.54 6.26
C ILE A 166 25.29 7.74 5.61
N ARG A 167 25.31 7.70 4.26
CA ARG A 167 26.37 6.99 3.52
C ARG A 167 27.74 7.63 3.72
N GLN A 168 27.81 8.97 3.70
CA GLN A 168 29.07 9.68 3.92
C GLN A 168 29.62 9.33 5.30
N THR A 169 28.79 9.39 6.36
CA THR A 169 29.20 9.02 7.72
C THR A 169 29.70 7.57 7.84
N THR A 170 29.09 6.61 7.14
CA THR A 170 29.57 5.21 7.15
C THR A 170 30.86 4.97 6.37
N LYS A 171 31.26 5.88 5.47
CA LYS A 171 32.52 5.77 4.71
C LYS A 171 33.72 6.39 5.43
N THR A 172 33.47 7.30 6.37
CA THR A 172 34.50 8.00 7.15
C THR A 172 34.82 7.33 8.50
N LYS A 173 34.18 6.20 8.80
CA LYS A 173 34.49 5.33 9.94
C LYS A 173 35.14 4.05 9.44
#